data_AF-A0A0H5CM29-F1
#
_entry.id   AF-A0A0H5CM29-F1
#
_cell.length_a   1.000
_cell.length_b   1.000
_cell.length_c   1.000
_cell.angle_alpha   90.00
_cell.angle_beta   90.00
_cell.angle_gamma   90.00
#
_symmetry.space_group_name_H-M   'P 1'
#
loop_
_entity.id
_entity.type
_entity.pdbx_description
1 polymer ?
#
loop_
_entity_poly.entity_id
_entity_poly.type
_entity_poly.pdbx_seq_one_letter_code
_entity_poly.pdbx_strand_id
1 'polypeptide(L)'
;MTQLKVWHPPVVLDLALEVDPLVPDPLPVKADALFPLSKEAIKRRLLDELWRAKAATSPRSVVGVVLSEPILDAVRKELRGRTGHNCEAADLRKILAAASLRAELAT
;
A
#
# COMPACT_ATOMS: atom_id res chain seq x y z
N MET A 1 43.31 -7.63 13.25
CA MET A 1 42.59 -7.09 12.08
C MET A 1 41.10 -7.28 12.34
N THR A 2 40.41 -6.22 12.76
CA THR A 2 39.01 -6.29 13.21
C THR A 2 38.09 -6.15 12.01
N GLN A 3 37.31 -7.19 11.73
CA GLN A 3 36.29 -7.22 10.67
C GLN A 3 35.20 -6.18 10.98
N LEU A 4 35.09 -5.16 10.12
CA LEU A 4 34.00 -4.20 10.14
C LEU A 4 32.74 -4.88 9.58
N LYS A 5 31.79 -5.21 10.47
CA LYS A 5 30.46 -5.69 10.10
C LYS A 5 29.68 -4.51 9.49
N VAL A 6 29.65 -4.44 8.16
CA VAL A 6 28.83 -3.48 7.43
C VAL A 6 27.36 -3.82 7.69
N TRP A 7 26.64 -2.91 8.34
CA TRP A 7 25.20 -3.03 8.57
C TRP A 7 24.47 -2.74 7.27
N HIS A 8 23.74 -3.72 6.73
CA HIS A 8 22.77 -3.48 5.68
C HIS A 8 21.39 -3.34 6.35
N PRO A 9 20.76 -2.16 6.30
CA PRO A 9 19.34 -2.07 6.68
C PRO A 9 18.53 -2.98 5.75
N PRO A 10 17.41 -3.56 6.21
CA PRO A 10 16.56 -4.38 5.35
C PRO A 10 16.08 -3.54 4.17
N VAL A 11 16.46 -3.93 2.96
CA VAL A 11 16.02 -3.28 1.72
C VAL A 11 14.65 -3.85 1.39
N VAL A 12 13.62 -3.03 1.55
CA VAL A 12 12.28 -3.34 1.04
C VAL A 12 12.25 -2.88 -0.42
N LEU A 13 12.02 -3.82 -1.34
CA LEU A 13 11.87 -3.54 -2.77
C LEU A 13 10.38 -3.33 -3.06
N ASP A 14 9.96 -2.08 -3.15
CA ASP A 14 8.60 -1.73 -3.56
C ASP A 14 8.59 -1.25 -5.02
N LEU A 15 7.63 -1.73 -5.80
CA LEU A 15 7.40 -1.26 -7.16
C LEU A 15 6.88 0.18 -7.11
N ALA A 16 7.73 1.12 -7.52
CA ALA A 16 7.42 2.53 -7.50
C ALA A 16 6.69 3.02 -8.76
N LEU A 17 7.07 2.45 -9.89
CA LEU A 17 6.63 2.87 -11.20
C LEU A 17 6.47 1.64 -12.08
N GLU A 18 5.33 1.55 -12.74
CA GLU A 18 5.06 0.57 -13.77
C GLU A 18 4.48 1.33 -14.96
N VAL A 19 5.22 1.34 -16.07
CA VAL A 19 4.82 2.03 -17.28
C VAL A 19 5.14 1.13 -18.46
N ASP A 20 4.10 0.72 -19.17
CA ASP A 20 4.26 0.01 -20.44
C ASP A 20 4.28 1.03 -21.59
N PRO A 21 5.43 1.22 -22.27
CA PRO A 21 5.54 2.17 -23.37
C PRO A 21 4.79 1.72 -24.63
N LEU A 22 4.40 0.44 -24.74
CA LEU A 22 3.76 -0.14 -25.93
C LEU A 22 2.23 -0.08 -25.88
N VAL A 23 1.64 0.18 -24.71
CA VAL A 23 0.18 0.38 -24.56
C VAL A 23 -0.27 1.60 -25.37
N PRO A 24 -1.45 1.60 -26.02
CA PRO A 24 -1.93 2.71 -26.86
C PRO A 24 -2.39 3.96 -26.09
N ASP A 25 -1.75 4.28 -24.96
CA ASP A 25 -2.01 5.51 -24.21
C ASP A 25 -1.38 6.75 -24.87
N PRO A 26 -1.99 7.94 -24.72
CA PRO A 26 -1.43 9.19 -25.22
C PRO A 26 -0.02 9.44 -24.64
N LEU A 27 0.90 9.93 -25.50
CA LEU A 27 2.28 10.23 -25.10
C LEU A 27 2.42 11.15 -23.87
N PRO A 28 1.59 12.20 -23.67
CA PRO A 28 1.67 13.03 -22.47
C PRO A 28 1.46 12.23 -21.18
N VAL A 29 0.52 11.28 -21.17
CA VAL A 29 0.22 10.44 -19.99
C VAL A 29 1.44 9.59 -19.60
N LYS A 30 2.14 9.02 -20.59
CA LYS A 30 3.36 8.24 -20.37
C LYS A 30 4.52 9.10 -19.90
N ALA A 31 4.67 10.30 -20.48
CA ALA A 31 5.71 11.25 -20.09
C ALA A 31 5.53 11.70 -18.64
N ASP A 32 4.30 11.98 -18.23
CA ASP A 32 3.97 12.34 -16.84
C ASP A 32 4.24 11.18 -15.89
N ALA A 33 3.88 9.94 -16.28
CA ALA A 33 4.17 8.76 -15.48
C ALA A 33 5.68 8.54 -15.29
N LEU A 34 6.51 8.81 -16.31
CA LEU A 34 7.97 8.66 -16.24
C LEU A 34 8.69 9.89 -15.65
N PHE A 35 8.00 11.03 -15.52
CA PHE A 35 8.58 12.27 -15.02
C PHE A 35 9.33 12.16 -13.67
N PRO A 36 8.90 11.34 -12.69
CA PRO A 36 9.62 11.13 -11.44
C PRO A 36 11.07 10.66 -11.61
N LEU A 37 11.41 10.06 -12.76
CA LEU A 37 12.78 9.61 -13.09
C LEU A 37 13.66 10.73 -13.66
N SER A 38 13.08 11.88 -14.00
CA SER A 38 13.82 13.01 -14.55
C SER A 38 14.78 13.60 -13.52
N LYS A 39 15.89 14.18 -14.00
CA LYS A 39 16.88 14.87 -13.16
C LYS A 39 16.26 15.95 -12.28
N GLU A 40 15.28 16.69 -12.81
CA GLU A 40 14.62 17.78 -12.08
C GLU A 40 13.69 17.24 -10.98
N ALA A 41 12.98 16.13 -11.22
CA ALA A 41 12.16 15.48 -10.22
C ALA A 41 13.00 14.91 -9.07
N ILE A 42 14.14 14.29 -9.38
CA ILE A 42 15.07 13.72 -8.38
C ILE A 42 15.65 14.83 -7.50
N LYS A 43 16.09 15.96 -8.08
CA LYS A 43 16.59 17.12 -7.30
C LYS A 43 15.55 17.64 -6.30
N ARG A 44 14.28 17.56 -6.66
CA ARG A 44 13.14 18.00 -5.84
C ARG A 44 12.60 16.91 -4.91
N ARG A 45 13.22 15.73 -4.87
CA ARG A 45 12.78 14.56 -4.06
C ARG A 45 11.38 14.04 -4.41
N LEU A 46 10.88 14.30 -5.62
CA LEU A 46 9.54 13.82 -6.02
C LEU A 46 9.47 12.29 -6.08
N LEU A 47 10.59 11.62 -6.38
CA LEU A 47 10.66 10.16 -6.34
C LEU A 47 10.51 9.64 -4.90
N ASP A 48 11.12 10.30 -3.91
CA ASP A 48 10.97 9.94 -2.49
C ASP A 48 9.51 10.13 -2.04
N GLU A 49 8.86 11.21 -2.47
CA GLU A 49 7.45 11.49 -2.18
C GLU A 49 6.53 10.44 -2.81
N LEU A 50 6.79 10.09 -4.08
CA LEU A 50 6.07 9.03 -4.77
C LEU A 50 6.23 7.69 -4.05
N TRP A 51 7.46 7.33 -3.66
CA TRP A 51 7.73 6.13 -2.88
C TRP A 51 6.97 6.12 -1.55
N ARG A 52 7.00 7.22 -0.80
CA ARG A 52 6.25 7.32 0.46
C ARG A 52 4.75 7.15 0.25
N ALA A 53 4.20 7.77 -0.79
CA ALA A 53 2.77 7.66 -1.10
C ALA A 53 2.40 6.22 -1.51
N LYS A 54 3.20 5.57 -2.36
CA LYS A 54 3.00 4.18 -2.78
C LYS A 54 3.14 3.21 -1.61
N ALA A 55 4.15 3.36 -0.77
CA ALA A 55 4.33 2.53 0.42
C ALA A 55 3.15 2.69 1.40
N ALA A 56 2.70 3.92 1.65
CA ALA A 56 1.55 4.20 2.52
C ALA A 56 0.24 3.59 2.01
N THR A 57 0.08 3.52 0.68
CA THR A 57 -1.10 2.95 0.00
C THR A 57 -0.93 1.51 -0.46
N SER A 58 0.18 0.85 -0.08
CA SER A 58 0.40 -0.56 -0.40
C SER A 58 -0.72 -1.44 0.17
N PRO A 59 -1.07 -2.56 -0.48
CA PRO A 59 -2.12 -3.46 0.00
C PRO A 59 -1.93 -3.84 1.47
N ARG A 60 -0.70 -4.20 1.85
CA ARG A 60 -0.33 -4.50 3.23
C ARG A 60 -0.58 -3.34 4.20
N SER A 61 -0.20 -2.12 3.83
CA SER A 61 -0.42 -0.93 4.68
C SER A 61 -1.91 -0.67 4.87
N VAL A 62 -2.69 -0.69 3.79
CA VAL A 62 -4.14 -0.47 3.81
C VAL A 62 -4.86 -1.56 4.61
N VAL A 63 -4.51 -2.83 4.40
CA VAL A 63 -5.06 -3.95 5.18
C VAL A 63 -4.73 -3.81 6.66
N GLY A 64 -3.51 -3.39 6.99
CA GLY A 64 -3.13 -3.10 8.39
C GLY A 64 -4.02 -2.04 9.03
N VAL A 65 -4.37 -0.99 8.29
CA VAL A 65 -5.31 0.06 8.76
C VAL A 65 -6.73 -0.49 8.88
N VAL A 66 -7.24 -1.23 7.89
CA VAL A 66 -8.59 -1.80 7.90
C VAL A 66 -8.78 -2.78 9.07
N LEU A 67 -7.74 -3.55 9.40
CA LEU A 67 -7.75 -4.51 10.51
C LEU A 67 -7.39 -3.88 11.87
N SER A 68 -7.23 -2.55 11.94
CA SER A 68 -6.95 -1.86 13.19
C SER A 68 -8.18 -1.83 14.11
N GLU A 69 -7.95 -1.87 15.42
CA GLU A 69 -9.01 -1.86 16.43
C GLU A 69 -10.07 -0.74 16.26
N PRO A 70 -9.71 0.54 16.04
CA PRO A 70 -10.71 1.60 15.88
C PRO A 70 -11.61 1.39 14.66
N ILE A 71 -11.09 0.81 13.58
CA ILE A 71 -11.87 0.51 12.37
C ILE A 71 -12.78 -0.69 12.62
N LEU A 72 -12.26 -1.76 13.23
CA LEU A 72 -13.07 -2.93 13.59
C LEU A 72 -14.22 -2.54 14.52
N ASP A 73 -13.98 -1.63 15.47
CA ASP A 73 -15.02 -1.09 16.35
C ASP A 73 -16.06 -0.26 15.61
N ALA A 74 -15.63 0.58 14.67
CA ALA A 74 -16.55 1.35 13.83
C ALA A 74 -17.44 0.43 13.00
N VAL A 75 -16.85 -0.60 12.36
CA VAL A 75 -17.57 -1.62 11.60
C VAL A 75 -18.57 -2.38 12.48
N ARG A 76 -18.15 -2.79 13.69
CA ARG A 76 -19.03 -3.47 14.66
C ARG A 76 -20.25 -2.62 15.04
N LYS A 77 -20.03 -1.34 15.34
CA LYS A 77 -21.11 -0.40 15.68
C LYS A 77 -22.08 -0.21 14.52
N GLU A 78 -21.56 -0.06 13.32
CA GLU A 78 -22.37 0.10 12.11
C GLU A 78 -23.19 -1.16 11.81
N LEU A 79 -22.59 -2.35 11.91
CA LEU A 79 -23.28 -3.62 11.74
C LEU A 79 -24.39 -3.82 12.77
N ARG A 80 -24.11 -3.51 14.04
CA ARG A 80 -25.13 -3.57 15.09
C ARG A 80 -26.27 -2.59 14.82
N GLY A 81 -25.97 -1.37 14.38
CA GLY A 81 -26.97 -0.36 14.04
C GLY A 81 -27.90 -0.79 12.89
N ARG A 82 -27.35 -1.47 11.88
CA ARG A 82 -28.12 -1.91 10.69
C ARG A 82 -28.86 -3.23 10.87
N THR A 83 -28.29 -4.18 11.62
CA THR A 83 -28.78 -5.57 11.66
C THR A 83 -29.28 -6.00 13.03
N GLY A 84 -28.98 -5.23 14.08
CA GLY A 84 -29.22 -5.65 15.47
C GLY A 84 -28.25 -6.72 15.98
N HIS A 85 -27.40 -7.29 15.11
CA HIS A 85 -26.46 -8.34 15.49
C HIS A 85 -25.21 -7.75 16.16
N ASN A 86 -24.86 -8.28 17.34
CA ASN A 86 -23.61 -7.94 18.02
C ASN A 86 -22.55 -8.99 17.67
N CYS A 87 -21.56 -8.58 16.88
CA CYS A 87 -20.44 -9.42 16.48
C CYS A 87 -19.18 -9.10 17.29
N GLU A 88 -18.34 -10.10 17.51
CA GLU A 88 -17.04 -9.93 18.16
C GLU A 88 -16.01 -9.36 17.17
N ALA A 89 -15.15 -8.46 17.65
CA ALA A 89 -14.10 -7.84 16.82
C ALA A 89 -13.13 -8.88 16.23
N ALA A 90 -12.88 -9.98 16.96
CA ALA A 90 -12.04 -11.08 16.50
C ALA A 90 -12.63 -11.81 15.29
N ASP A 91 -13.96 -11.96 15.23
CA ASP A 91 -14.62 -12.63 14.11
C ASP A 91 -14.68 -11.72 12.88
N LEU A 92 -14.94 -10.42 13.08
CA LEU A 92 -14.82 -9.43 12.01
C LEU A 92 -13.42 -9.38 11.41
N ARG A 93 -12.39 -9.41 12.26
CA ARG A 93 -10.99 -9.45 11.80
C ARG A 93 -10.73 -10.68 10.93
N LYS A 94 -11.21 -11.87 11.30
CA LYS A 94 -11.05 -13.09 10.50
C LYS A 94 -11.74 -12.98 9.14
N ILE A 95 -12.98 -12.49 9.12
CA ILE A 95 -13.76 -12.33 7.88
C ILE A 95 -13.07 -11.34 6.94
N LEU A 96 -12.68 -10.17 7.46
CA LEU A 96 -12.01 -9.13 6.67
C LEU A 96 -10.63 -9.58 6.19
N ALA A 97 -9.84 -10.25 7.02
CA ALA A 97 -8.52 -10.78 6.64
C ALA A 97 -8.64 -11.85 5.53
N ALA A 98 -9.63 -12.73 5.61
CA ALA A 98 -9.88 -13.74 4.57
C ALA A 98 -10.32 -13.11 3.24
N ALA A 99 -11.03 -11.99 3.28
CA ALA A 99 -11.41 -11.23 2.08
C ALA A 99 -10.21 -10.49 1.48
N SER A 100 -9.36 -9.86 2.28
CA SER A 100 -8.19 -9.13 1.81
C SER A 100 -7.10 -10.03 1.22
N LEU A 101 -6.89 -11.22 1.81
CA LEU A 101 -5.96 -12.23 1.27
C LEU A 101 -6.32 -12.66 -0.15
N ARG A 102 -7.61 -12.70 -0.52
CA ARG A 102 -8.02 -13.00 -1.90
C ARG A 102 -7.72 -11.86 -2.86
N ALA A 103 -7.76 -10.61 -2.40
CA ALA A 103 -7.43 -9.46 -3.23
C ALA A 103 -5.93 -9.44 -3.60
N GLU A 104 -5.05 -9.78 -2.65
CA GLU A 104 -3.61 -9.90 -2.92
C GLU A 104 -3.25 -11.06 -3.85
N LEU A 105 -4.04 -12.13 -3.89
CA LEU A 105 -3.83 -13.27 -4.82
C LEU A 105 -4.38 -13.02 -6.23
N ALA A 106 -5.24 -12.02 -6.41
CA ALA A 106 -5.91 -11.72 -7.68
C ALA A 106 -5.22 -10.61 -8.50
N THR A 107 -4.11 -10.06 -7.98
CA THR A 107 -3.25 -9.07 -8.66
C THR A 107 -2.02 -9.78 -9.20
#